data_AF-A0A943FDC1-F1
#
_entry.id   AF-A0A943FDC1-F1
#
_cell.length_a   1.000
_cell.length_b   1.000
_cell.length_c   1.000
_cell.angle_alpha   90.00
_cell.angle_beta   90.00
_cell.angle_gamma   90.00
#
_symmetry.space_group_name_H-M   'P 1'
#
loop_
_entity.id
_entity.type
_entity.pdbx_description
1 polymer ?
#
loop_
_entity_poly.entity_id
_entity_poly.type
_entity_poly.pdbx_seq_one_letter_code
_entity_poly.pdbx_strand_id
1 'polypeptide(L)'
;MAFDGITVAALVQELRDNLTGGRIAKIAQPEPDELLLTIKTPAGQRKLYISASASLPLIYLTDENKLSPMTAPNFCMLLRKHIGNGRITSISQPKLERIISLHIEHLNELGDLCEKKLIIEIMGKHSNIIFCDDKDMILDSIKHVSAQMSSVREVLPGRTYFIPDTMEKSDPLSVNEKKFLDTLKEKPVPLGKAIYTSFTGISPVIAEDICFLAGLDSQLPASELDEDTFLHLFRQFSYYMDDIRNCHFHPCIYYDGTSPKDFGAVTLSHFSNYTKQEFTSISEVLNTYYATKNTLTRIRQKSADLRHVVQTALERNRKKYDLQKKQLRDTENREKYKVYGELIHTYGYNLAPNSRELTALNYYTNEEITIPLDPTLTPAENAQKYFNKYNKQKRTFEALTALIQETADDIHYLESISNSLDIALTEADLIQIKEELMQTGYVRRKYTKKKEKITSRPMHYISSDGYHMYVGKNNLQNDELTFSFANGNDWWFHAKGAPGSHVIVKTGGDELPDRTFEEAGRLAAYYSKNRGSDKVEIDYVEKKHVKKPNGSKPGFVVYYTNYSLVIDSDISNLKTVQE
;
A
#
# COMPACT_ATOMS: atom_id res chain seq x y z
N MET A 1 -0.68 9.82 17.62
CA MET A 1 0.56 9.46 16.90
C MET A 1 1.66 9.47 17.94
N ALA A 2 2.45 8.41 18.03
CA ALA A 2 3.60 8.37 18.92
C ALA A 2 4.70 9.38 18.55
N PHE A 3 4.74 9.86 17.29
CA PHE A 3 5.67 10.92 16.89
C PHE A 3 5.24 12.29 17.47
N ASP A 4 5.58 12.51 18.72
CA ASP A 4 5.22 13.66 19.53
C ASP A 4 6.45 14.52 19.90
N GLY A 5 6.24 15.54 20.72
CA GLY A 5 7.31 16.45 21.11
C GLY A 5 8.41 15.76 21.91
N ILE A 6 8.05 14.75 22.68
CA ILE A 6 8.98 13.97 23.51
C ILE A 6 9.85 13.08 22.63
N THR A 7 9.26 12.44 21.62
CA THR A 7 10.00 11.72 20.58
C THR A 7 10.97 12.64 19.84
N VAL A 8 10.55 13.87 19.53
CA VAL A 8 11.45 14.88 18.94
C VAL A 8 12.57 15.28 19.89
N ALA A 9 12.33 15.38 21.19
CA ALA A 9 13.37 15.68 22.17
C ALA A 9 14.46 14.59 22.20
N ALA A 10 14.06 13.32 22.21
CA ALA A 10 14.97 12.19 22.12
C ALA A 10 15.79 12.20 20.82
N LEU A 11 15.15 12.50 19.69
CA LEU A 11 15.82 12.67 18.40
C LEU A 11 16.80 13.84 18.44
N VAL A 12 16.41 14.98 19.00
CA VAL A 12 17.27 16.17 19.07
C VAL A 12 18.51 15.89 19.91
N GLN A 13 18.39 15.15 21.01
CA GLN A 13 19.56 14.68 21.75
C GLN A 13 20.44 13.78 20.88
N GLU A 14 19.88 12.72 20.27
CA GLU A 14 20.65 11.80 19.42
C GLU A 14 21.38 12.55 18.28
N LEU A 15 20.69 13.48 17.63
CA LEU A 15 21.25 14.29 16.57
C LEU A 15 22.33 15.23 17.10
N ARG A 16 22.17 15.82 18.29
CA ARG A 16 23.22 16.65 18.90
C ARG A 16 24.49 15.84 19.13
N ASP A 17 24.36 14.66 19.71
CA ASP A 17 25.48 13.79 20.06
C ASP A 17 26.23 13.31 18.82
N ASN A 18 25.52 13.08 17.71
CA ASN A 18 26.09 12.50 16.50
C ASN A 18 26.49 13.51 15.41
N LEU A 19 25.85 14.68 15.34
CA LEU A 19 25.96 15.60 14.21
C LEU A 19 26.53 16.99 14.54
N THR A 20 26.50 17.41 15.82
CA THR A 20 27.04 18.71 16.22
C THR A 20 28.51 18.83 15.86
N GLY A 21 28.89 19.95 15.24
CA GLY A 21 30.23 20.18 14.74
C GLY A 21 30.55 19.48 13.42
N GLY A 22 29.65 18.63 12.90
CA GLY A 22 29.79 17.93 11.63
C GLY A 22 29.63 18.84 10.41
N ARG A 23 30.24 18.46 9.28
CA ARG A 23 30.14 19.18 7.99
C ARG A 23 29.21 18.47 7.02
N ILE A 24 28.31 19.21 6.38
CA ILE A 24 27.37 18.68 5.39
C ILE A 24 28.12 18.43 4.08
N ALA A 25 28.49 17.17 3.84
CA ALA A 25 29.28 16.77 2.67
C ALA A 25 28.44 16.58 1.41
N LYS A 26 27.20 16.09 1.54
CA LYS A 26 26.32 15.84 0.40
C LYS A 26 24.86 16.09 0.79
N ILE A 27 24.12 16.72 -0.11
CA ILE A 27 22.69 16.98 0.02
C ILE A 27 22.00 16.31 -1.16
N ALA A 28 21.06 15.43 -0.89
CA ALA A 28 20.29 14.73 -1.90
C ALA A 28 18.79 14.80 -1.58
N GLN A 29 17.96 14.80 -2.62
CA GLN A 29 16.51 14.80 -2.50
C GLN A 29 16.00 13.59 -3.30
N PRO A 30 15.88 12.40 -2.66
CA PRO A 30 15.46 11.18 -3.33
C PRO A 30 14.05 11.27 -3.91
N GLU A 31 13.15 11.95 -3.20
CA GLU A 31 11.75 12.14 -3.57
C GLU A 31 11.36 13.62 -3.40
N PRO A 32 10.22 14.07 -3.96
CA PRO A 32 9.80 15.47 -3.89
C PRO A 32 9.69 16.02 -2.46
N ASP A 33 9.37 15.18 -1.48
CA ASP A 33 9.14 15.50 -0.07
C ASP A 33 10.19 14.89 0.89
N GLU A 34 11.29 14.34 0.38
CA GLU A 34 12.35 13.71 1.17
C GLU A 34 13.70 14.41 0.99
N LEU A 35 14.48 14.55 2.06
CA LEU A 35 15.84 15.08 2.04
C LEU A 35 16.79 14.11 2.74
N LEU A 36 17.95 13.87 2.14
CA LEU A 36 19.02 13.06 2.69
C LEU A 36 20.30 13.89 2.79
N LEU A 37 20.73 14.16 4.02
CA LEU A 37 21.95 14.91 4.31
C LEU A 37 23.04 13.92 4.72
N THR A 38 24.16 13.92 4.02
CA THR A 38 25.37 13.19 4.41
C THR A 38 26.27 14.13 5.17
N ILE A 39 26.52 13.83 6.44
CA ILE A 39 27.27 14.68 7.36
C ILE A 39 28.54 13.93 7.76
N LYS A 40 29.68 14.59 7.64
CA LYS A 40 30.98 14.07 8.08
C LYS A 40 31.28 14.63 9.46
N THR A 41 31.44 13.74 10.43
CA THR A 41 31.88 14.06 11.78
C THR A 41 33.23 13.39 12.06
N PRO A 42 33.95 13.76 13.13
CA PRO A 42 35.19 13.08 13.51
C PRO A 42 35.00 11.58 13.77
N ALA A 43 33.81 11.17 14.22
CA ALA A 43 33.45 9.77 14.48
C ALA A 43 33.07 9.00 13.20
N GLY A 44 33.04 9.66 12.04
CA GLY A 44 32.75 9.05 10.74
C GLY A 44 31.64 9.75 9.97
N GLN A 45 31.17 9.09 8.92
CA GLN A 45 30.07 9.60 8.12
C GLN A 45 28.74 9.15 8.74
N ARG A 46 27.78 10.08 8.84
CA ARG A 46 26.40 9.81 9.23
C ARG A 46 25.47 10.34 8.15
N LYS A 47 24.31 9.72 7.97
CA LYS A 47 23.27 10.25 7.07
C LYS A 47 22.02 10.53 7.84
N LEU A 48 21.50 11.73 7.67
CA LEU A 48 20.24 12.18 8.24
C LEU A 48 19.18 12.13 7.15
N TYR A 49 18.21 11.25 7.33
CA TYR A 49 17.04 11.14 6.48
C TYR A 49 15.91 11.99 7.05
N ILE A 50 15.27 12.79 6.20
CA ILE A 50 14.18 13.70 6.58
C ILE A 50 13.06 13.50 5.56
N SER A 51 11.84 13.24 6.04
CA SER A 51 10.64 13.14 5.23
C SER A 51 9.64 14.18 5.72
N ALA A 52 9.17 15.02 4.80
CA ALA A 52 8.02 15.89 4.99
C ALA A 52 6.74 15.25 4.46
N SER A 53 6.71 13.94 4.17
CA SER A 53 5.55 13.33 3.52
C SER A 53 4.27 13.45 4.34
N ALA A 54 3.13 13.59 3.65
CA ALA A 54 1.85 13.78 4.33
C ALA A 54 1.40 12.52 5.10
N SER A 55 1.81 11.34 4.61
CA SER A 55 1.51 10.05 5.24
C SER A 55 2.51 9.69 6.33
N LEU A 56 3.79 9.94 6.10
CA LEU A 56 4.89 9.49 6.96
C LEU A 56 5.97 10.56 7.08
N PRO A 57 5.70 11.65 7.82
CA PRO A 57 6.72 12.64 8.13
C PRO A 57 7.58 12.11 9.27
N LEU A 58 8.88 12.06 9.06
CA LEU A 58 9.81 11.43 10.00
C LEU A 58 11.24 11.90 9.75
N ILE A 59 12.09 11.75 10.74
CA ILE A 59 13.50 12.10 10.69
C ILE A 59 14.27 11.08 11.53
N TYR A 60 15.38 10.56 11.00
CA TYR A 60 16.26 9.62 11.70
C TYR A 60 17.64 9.54 11.05
N LEU A 61 18.61 9.01 11.79
CA LEU A 61 19.90 8.60 11.27
C LEU A 61 19.81 7.23 10.59
N THR A 62 20.50 7.08 9.46
CA THR A 62 20.52 5.82 8.69
C THR A 62 21.85 5.60 8.01
N ASP A 63 22.18 4.32 7.80
CA ASP A 63 23.33 3.90 7.01
C ASP A 63 22.96 3.61 5.55
N GLU A 64 21.68 3.54 5.22
CA GLU A 64 21.21 3.25 3.87
C GLU A 64 21.41 4.43 2.91
N ASN A 65 21.53 4.13 1.62
CA ASN A 65 21.50 5.15 0.57
C ASN A 65 20.25 4.95 -0.26
N LYS A 66 19.48 6.01 -0.46
CA LYS A 66 18.42 6.04 -1.46
C LYS A 66 18.96 6.52 -2.80
N LEU A 67 18.50 5.90 -3.88
CA LEU A 67 18.74 6.38 -5.23
C LEU A 67 18.08 7.75 -5.38
N SER A 68 18.85 8.72 -5.88
CA SER A 68 18.37 10.07 -6.13
C SER A 68 18.16 10.29 -7.64
N PRO A 69 17.21 11.15 -8.04
CA PRO A 69 17.00 11.47 -9.45
C PRO A 69 18.28 12.04 -10.08
N MET A 70 18.49 11.78 -11.37
CA MET A 70 19.67 12.28 -12.09
C MET A 70 19.76 13.80 -12.11
N THR A 71 18.61 14.49 -12.09
CA THR A 71 18.50 15.95 -12.00
C THR A 71 18.00 16.32 -10.60
N ALA A 72 18.79 17.10 -9.86
CA ALA A 72 18.42 17.57 -8.54
C ALA A 72 17.31 18.64 -8.63
N PRO A 73 16.25 18.58 -7.79
CA PRO A 73 15.24 19.62 -7.73
C PRO A 73 15.80 20.98 -7.24
N ASN A 74 15.05 22.05 -7.52
CA ASN A 74 15.47 23.43 -7.21
C ASN A 74 15.81 23.64 -5.72
N PHE A 75 14.96 23.14 -4.81
CA PHE A 75 15.19 23.24 -3.37
C PHE A 75 16.50 22.57 -2.95
N CYS A 76 16.78 21.36 -3.46
CA CYS A 76 18.05 20.67 -3.24
C CYS A 76 19.25 21.47 -3.76
N MET A 77 19.14 22.08 -4.94
CA MET A 77 20.19 22.93 -5.49
C MET A 77 20.43 24.19 -4.65
N LEU A 78 19.38 24.81 -4.14
CA LEU A 78 19.47 25.98 -3.26
C LEU A 78 20.19 25.63 -1.95
N LEU A 79 19.82 24.51 -1.33
CA LEU A 79 20.54 24.02 -0.14
C LEU A 79 22.02 23.72 -0.46
N ARG A 80 22.34 23.11 -1.60
CA ARG A 80 23.74 22.89 -2.01
C ARG A 80 24.51 24.20 -2.18
N LYS A 81 23.87 25.23 -2.73
CA LYS A 81 24.49 26.56 -2.91
C LYS A 81 24.81 27.20 -1.55
N HIS A 82 23.87 27.16 -0.61
CA HIS A 82 23.99 27.89 0.66
C HIS A 82 24.66 27.10 1.78
N ILE A 83 24.30 25.84 2.01
CA ILE A 83 24.79 25.05 3.14
C ILE A 83 25.68 23.87 2.72
N GLY A 84 26.08 23.81 1.43
CA GLY A 84 27.07 22.85 0.96
C GLY A 84 28.40 23.05 1.71
N ASN A 85 28.90 21.99 2.34
CA ASN A 85 30.08 22.01 3.22
C ASN A 85 29.95 22.92 4.47
N GLY A 86 28.74 23.38 4.79
CA GLY A 86 28.45 24.10 6.03
C GLY A 86 28.63 23.19 7.26
N ARG A 87 28.93 23.79 8.41
CA ARG A 87 29.11 23.09 9.69
C ARG A 87 27.87 23.28 10.56
N ILE A 88 27.36 22.18 11.13
CA ILE A 88 26.23 22.22 12.06
C ILE A 88 26.75 22.73 13.41
N THR A 89 26.31 23.90 13.84
CA THR A 89 26.76 24.53 15.09
C THR A 89 25.90 24.10 16.26
N SER A 90 24.59 24.01 16.06
CA SER A 90 23.65 23.55 17.08
C SER A 90 22.40 22.93 16.47
N ILE A 91 21.72 22.12 17.27
CA ILE A 91 20.45 21.49 16.94
C ILE A 91 19.51 21.79 18.09
N SER A 92 18.31 22.29 17.82
CA SER A 92 17.39 22.72 18.87
C SER A 92 15.95 22.32 18.57
N GLN A 93 15.18 22.22 19.65
CA GLN A 93 13.73 22.05 19.62
C GLN A 93 13.12 23.30 20.27
N PRO A 94 12.21 24.00 19.59
CA PRO A 94 11.43 25.06 20.22
C PRO A 94 10.43 24.47 21.22
N LYS A 95 10.64 24.69 22.52
CA LYS A 95 9.82 24.09 23.61
C LYS A 95 9.77 22.55 23.45
N LEU A 96 8.59 21.95 23.46
CA LEU A 96 8.34 20.57 23.02
C LEU A 96 7.52 20.51 21.72
N GLU A 97 7.67 21.49 20.83
CA GLU A 97 7.03 21.42 19.51
C GLU A 97 7.62 20.29 18.67
N ARG A 98 6.85 19.79 17.72
CA ARG A 98 7.34 18.79 16.75
C ARG A 98 8.15 19.46 15.63
N ILE A 99 9.14 20.26 16.04
CA ILE A 99 9.96 21.10 15.19
C ILE A 99 11.42 20.90 15.59
N ILE A 100 12.28 20.70 14.59
CA ILE A 100 13.73 20.59 14.78
C ILE A 100 14.39 21.69 13.97
N SER A 101 15.27 22.46 14.62
CA SER A 101 16.03 23.53 13.98
C SER A 101 17.50 23.16 13.96
N LEU A 102 18.06 23.02 12.76
CA LEU A 102 19.50 22.85 12.53
C LEU A 102 20.11 24.22 12.24
N HIS A 103 21.03 24.66 13.09
CA HIS A 103 21.81 25.87 12.89
C HIS A 103 23.10 25.51 12.15
N ILE A 104 23.34 26.18 11.03
CA ILE A 104 24.42 25.84 10.10
C ILE A 104 25.24 27.08 9.82
N GLU A 105 26.52 27.06 10.19
CA GLU A 105 27.49 28.06 9.75
C GLU A 105 28.03 27.69 8.37
N HIS A 106 28.20 28.69 7.52
CA HIS A 106 28.82 28.55 6.21
C HIS A 106 29.58 29.82 5.86
N LEU A 107 30.47 29.71 4.87
CA LEU A 107 31.13 30.87 4.28
C LEU A 107 30.31 31.31 3.06
N ASN A 108 30.04 32.61 2.96
CA ASN A 108 29.39 33.18 1.79
C ASN A 108 30.37 33.28 0.59
N GLU A 109 29.90 33.77 -0.56
CA GLU A 109 30.73 33.93 -1.77
C GLU A 109 31.92 34.90 -1.58
N LEU A 110 31.86 35.78 -0.58
CA LEU A 110 32.91 36.74 -0.21
C LEU A 110 33.86 36.22 0.88
N GLY A 111 33.58 35.04 1.44
CA GLY A 111 34.37 34.43 2.51
C GLY A 111 33.96 34.83 3.94
N ASP A 112 32.87 35.59 4.13
CA ASP A 112 32.38 35.93 5.46
C ASP A 112 31.59 34.77 6.07
N LEU A 113 31.72 34.61 7.38
CA LEU A 113 30.96 33.62 8.14
C LEU A 113 29.50 34.08 8.27
N CYS A 114 28.58 33.24 7.83
CA CYS A 114 27.14 33.48 7.87
C CYS A 114 26.42 32.28 8.50
N GLU A 115 25.32 32.54 9.21
CA GLU A 115 24.47 31.49 9.77
C GLU A 115 23.20 31.31 8.96
N LYS A 116 22.75 30.07 8.82
CA LYS A 116 21.46 29.68 8.22
C LYS A 116 20.76 28.67 9.11
N LYS A 117 19.43 28.63 9.03
CA LYS A 117 18.59 27.68 9.78
C LYS A 117 17.87 26.76 8.83
N LEU A 118 17.97 25.45 9.07
CA LEU A 118 17.12 24.45 8.40
C LEU A 118 16.11 23.93 9.42
N ILE A 119 14.84 24.25 9.21
CA ILE A 119 13.75 23.98 10.12
C ILE A 119 12.90 22.85 9.57
N ILE A 120 12.75 21.78 10.34
CA ILE A 120 11.97 20.59 9.99
C ILE A 120 10.74 20.57 10.88
N GLU A 121 9.55 20.60 10.28
CA GLU A 121 8.28 20.55 10.99
C GLU A 121 7.56 19.22 10.71
N ILE A 122 7.21 18.50 11.77
CA ILE A 122 6.59 17.16 11.70
C ILE A 122 5.16 17.26 12.19
N MET A 123 4.27 17.66 11.27
CA MET A 123 2.86 18.00 11.54
C MET A 123 1.89 17.20 10.65
N GLY A 124 2.21 15.93 10.36
CA GLY A 124 1.39 15.08 9.49
C GLY A 124 1.33 15.63 8.05
N LYS A 125 0.12 15.83 7.52
CA LYS A 125 -0.09 16.43 6.19
C LYS A 125 0.50 17.82 6.01
N HIS A 126 0.70 18.55 7.11
CA HIS A 126 1.26 19.91 7.14
C HIS A 126 2.79 19.93 7.36
N SER A 127 3.44 18.78 7.37
CA SER A 127 4.89 18.70 7.56
C SER A 127 5.64 19.40 6.43
N ASN A 128 6.73 20.06 6.78
CA ASN A 128 7.52 20.88 5.87
C ASN A 128 9.01 20.90 6.27
N ILE A 129 9.86 21.26 5.32
CA ILE A 129 11.28 21.55 5.53
C ILE A 129 11.50 22.96 4.99
N ILE A 130 11.85 23.88 5.87
CA ILE A 130 11.90 25.31 5.62
C ILE A 130 13.33 25.76 5.84
N PHE A 131 13.87 26.49 4.87
CA PHE A 131 15.23 27.00 4.91
C PHE A 131 15.19 28.52 5.11
N CYS A 132 15.79 29.00 6.20
CA CYS A 132 15.76 30.38 6.62
C CYS A 132 17.18 30.97 6.75
N ASP A 133 17.25 32.30 6.73
CA ASP A 133 18.44 33.03 7.17
C ASP A 133 18.52 33.22 8.69
N ASP A 134 19.52 33.97 9.13
CA ASP A 134 19.78 34.33 10.52
C ASP A 134 18.66 35.18 11.15
N LYS A 135 17.91 35.92 10.33
CA LYS A 135 16.78 36.80 10.71
C LYS A 135 15.42 36.11 10.55
N ASP A 136 15.41 34.79 10.44
CA ASP A 136 14.22 33.97 10.24
C ASP A 136 13.47 34.30 8.93
N MET A 137 14.10 34.93 7.94
CA MET A 137 13.51 35.10 6.62
C MET A 137 13.61 33.79 5.83
N ILE A 138 12.48 33.31 5.33
CA ILE A 138 12.38 32.11 4.50
C ILE A 138 13.10 32.37 3.18
N LEU A 139 14.13 31.58 2.90
CA LEU A 139 14.82 31.56 1.61
C LEU A 139 14.09 30.64 0.64
N ASP A 140 13.71 29.44 1.10
CA ASP A 140 12.88 28.50 0.34
C ASP A 140 12.29 27.41 1.28
N SER A 141 11.40 26.57 0.76
CA SER A 141 10.89 25.40 1.47
C SER A 141 10.61 24.24 0.51
N ILE A 142 10.63 23.00 1.03
CA ILE A 142 10.31 21.82 0.23
C ILE A 142 8.85 21.79 -0.24
N LYS A 143 7.95 22.41 0.54
CA LYS A 143 6.54 22.63 0.17
C LYS A 143 6.16 24.10 0.34
N HIS A 144 5.82 24.75 -0.77
CA HIS A 144 5.30 26.12 -0.76
C HIS A 144 3.84 26.15 -0.29
N VAL A 145 3.54 27.03 0.67
CA VAL A 145 2.19 27.21 1.21
C VAL A 145 1.75 28.65 0.96
N SER A 146 0.79 28.83 0.04
CA SER A 146 0.20 30.14 -0.27
C SER A 146 -0.97 30.48 0.65
N ALA A 147 -1.39 31.76 0.66
CA ALA A 147 -2.57 32.22 1.39
C ALA A 147 -3.88 31.50 1.00
N GLN A 148 -3.94 30.93 -0.20
CA GLN A 148 -5.10 30.14 -0.64
C GLN A 148 -5.13 28.74 -0.01
N MET A 149 -3.96 28.19 0.33
CA MET A 149 -3.83 26.85 0.92
C MET A 149 -3.93 26.85 2.44
N SER A 150 -3.50 27.93 3.10
CA SER A 150 -3.58 28.09 4.54
C SER A 150 -3.98 29.51 4.92
N SER A 151 -4.97 29.63 5.79
CA SER A 151 -5.35 30.89 6.44
C SER A 151 -4.49 31.24 7.66
N VAL A 152 -3.61 30.32 8.10
CA VAL A 152 -2.85 30.47 9.35
C VAL A 152 -1.51 31.16 9.10
N ARG A 153 -0.73 30.68 8.12
CA ARG A 153 0.53 31.32 7.72
C ARG A 153 0.90 30.96 6.27
N GLU A 154 1.65 31.86 5.65
CA GLU A 154 2.31 31.62 4.36
C GLU A 154 3.72 31.05 4.57
N VAL A 155 4.13 30.11 3.73
CA VAL A 155 5.49 29.58 3.69
C VAL A 155 6.00 29.76 2.26
N LEU A 156 6.59 30.94 2.01
CA LEU A 156 7.09 31.37 0.70
C LEU A 156 8.41 32.15 0.88
N PRO A 157 9.31 32.14 -0.12
CA PRO A 157 10.51 32.97 -0.11
C PRO A 157 10.23 34.44 0.19
N GLY A 158 11.06 35.05 1.05
CA GLY A 158 10.96 36.46 1.46
C GLY A 158 9.98 36.74 2.59
N ARG A 159 9.23 35.74 3.08
CA ARG A 159 8.39 35.88 4.29
C ARG A 159 9.18 35.56 5.55
N THR A 160 8.82 36.17 6.67
CA THR A 160 9.39 35.83 7.99
C THR A 160 8.77 34.55 8.53
N TYR A 161 9.60 33.61 8.95
CA TYR A 161 9.21 32.38 9.61
C TYR A 161 8.76 32.64 11.04
N PHE A 162 7.65 32.00 11.42
CA PHE A 162 7.20 31.93 12.80
C PHE A 162 6.42 30.64 13.03
N ILE A 163 6.34 30.20 14.28
CA ILE A 163 5.55 29.05 14.71
C ILE A 163 4.13 29.55 15.03
N PRO A 164 3.07 29.07 14.35
CA PRO A 164 1.70 29.49 14.63
C PRO A 164 1.24 29.03 16.02
N ASP A 165 0.74 29.98 16.82
CA ASP A 165 0.13 29.65 18.11
C ASP A 165 -1.37 29.39 17.94
N THR A 166 -1.72 28.20 17.44
CA THR A 166 -3.12 27.87 17.11
C THR A 166 -3.94 27.29 18.27
N MET A 167 -3.31 26.92 19.39
CA MET A 167 -3.99 26.19 20.48
C MET A 167 -3.68 26.71 21.90
N GLU A 168 -2.95 27.82 22.05
CA GLU A 168 -2.60 28.42 23.35
C GLU A 168 -2.11 27.40 24.39
N LYS A 169 -1.27 26.45 23.94
CA LYS A 169 -0.78 25.38 24.80
C LYS A 169 0.33 25.88 25.72
N SER A 170 0.30 25.44 26.97
CA SER A 170 1.37 25.72 27.93
C SER A 170 2.58 24.82 27.67
N ASP A 171 3.77 25.35 27.96
CA ASP A 171 5.01 24.58 27.93
C ASP A 171 5.05 23.65 29.16
N PRO A 172 5.06 22.32 28.97
CA PRO A 172 5.08 21.37 30.08
C PRO A 172 6.40 21.36 30.86
N LEU A 173 7.51 21.83 30.27
CA LEU A 173 8.81 21.79 30.93
C LEU A 173 8.99 22.90 31.97
N SER A 174 8.16 23.95 31.93
CA SER A 174 8.24 25.14 32.78
C SER A 174 6.95 25.46 33.55
N VAL A 175 5.93 24.60 33.48
CA VAL A 175 4.65 24.84 34.16
C VAL A 175 4.81 24.63 35.67
N ASN A 176 4.20 25.52 36.47
CA ASN A 176 4.12 25.36 37.92
C ASN A 176 2.81 24.66 38.34
N GLU A 177 2.78 24.14 39.56
CA GLU A 177 1.64 23.36 40.09
C GLU A 177 0.30 24.09 39.97
N LYS A 178 0.26 25.36 40.38
CA LYS A 178 -0.96 26.17 40.33
C LYS A 178 -1.48 26.35 38.92
N LYS A 179 -0.61 26.72 37.97
CA LYS A 179 -1.00 26.89 36.57
C LYS A 179 -1.40 25.56 35.94
N PHE A 180 -0.75 24.45 36.31
CA PHE A 180 -1.11 23.11 35.87
C PHE A 180 -2.55 22.76 36.31
N LEU A 181 -2.90 23.05 37.56
CA LEU A 181 -4.26 22.90 38.12
C LEU A 181 -5.29 23.71 37.37
N ASP A 182 -5.07 25.02 37.27
CA ASP A 182 -6.02 25.94 36.64
C ASP A 182 -6.28 25.51 35.19
N THR A 183 -5.23 25.17 34.44
CA THR A 183 -5.32 24.78 33.02
C THR A 183 -6.11 23.46 32.81
N LEU A 184 -6.03 22.52 33.75
CA LEU A 184 -6.76 21.24 33.64
C LEU A 184 -8.21 21.38 34.10
N LYS A 185 -8.49 22.12 35.18
CA LYS A 185 -9.85 22.31 35.72
C LYS A 185 -10.74 23.17 34.82
N GLU A 186 -10.16 24.10 34.06
CA GLU A 186 -10.91 24.95 33.12
C GLU A 186 -11.53 24.16 31.93
N LYS A 187 -11.03 22.96 31.64
CA LYS A 187 -11.47 22.18 30.47
C LYS A 187 -12.43 21.06 30.89
N PRO A 188 -13.72 21.10 30.47
CA PRO A 188 -14.70 20.06 30.79
C PRO A 188 -14.56 18.85 29.84
N VAL A 189 -13.40 18.19 29.88
CA VAL A 189 -13.08 17.01 29.07
C VAL A 189 -12.40 15.94 29.94
N PRO A 190 -12.38 14.67 29.51
CA PRO A 190 -11.63 13.62 30.20
C PRO A 190 -10.18 14.02 30.48
N LEU A 191 -9.64 13.61 31.64
CA LEU A 191 -8.33 14.00 32.13
C LEU A 191 -7.22 13.78 31.10
N GLY A 192 -7.16 12.60 30.47
CA GLY A 192 -6.15 12.32 29.44
C GLY A 192 -6.22 13.32 28.28
N LYS A 193 -7.45 13.69 27.88
CA LYS A 193 -7.70 14.72 26.85
C LYS A 193 -7.37 16.13 27.32
N ALA A 194 -7.64 16.46 28.59
CA ALA A 194 -7.25 17.73 29.16
C ALA A 194 -5.72 17.89 29.08
N ILE A 195 -4.94 16.88 29.48
CA ILE A 195 -3.48 16.91 29.46
C ILE A 195 -2.93 17.16 28.05
N TYR A 196 -3.23 16.31 27.06
CA TYR A 196 -2.61 16.45 25.73
C TYR A 196 -3.10 17.68 24.95
N THR A 197 -4.27 18.23 25.28
CA THR A 197 -4.77 19.48 24.67
C THR A 197 -4.27 20.73 25.39
N SER A 198 -3.83 20.63 26.65
CA SER A 198 -3.31 21.75 27.44
C SER A 198 -1.82 21.96 27.28
N PHE A 199 -1.06 20.88 27.04
CA PHE A 199 0.39 20.93 27.01
C PHE A 199 0.96 20.63 25.62
N THR A 200 1.95 21.42 25.22
CA THR A 200 2.67 21.23 23.95
C THR A 200 3.48 19.93 23.99
N GLY A 201 3.50 19.20 22.87
CA GLY A 201 4.37 18.03 22.70
C GLY A 201 3.91 16.74 23.37
N ILE A 202 2.84 16.75 24.16
CA ILE A 202 2.27 15.55 24.79
C ILE A 202 1.27 14.89 23.84
N SER A 203 1.46 13.60 23.57
CA SER A 203 0.50 12.79 22.81
C SER A 203 -0.57 12.17 23.70
N PRO A 204 -1.70 11.70 23.12
CA PRO A 204 -2.70 10.95 23.89
C PRO A 204 -2.13 9.72 24.61
N VAL A 205 -1.14 9.05 24.01
CA VAL A 205 -0.50 7.85 24.59
C VAL A 205 0.33 8.22 25.83
N ILE A 206 1.08 9.33 25.76
CA ILE A 206 1.83 9.83 26.91
C ILE A 206 0.90 10.34 28.01
N ALA A 207 -0.19 11.03 27.63
CA ALA A 207 -1.17 11.48 28.61
C ALA A 207 -1.82 10.31 29.35
N GLU A 208 -2.12 9.22 28.63
CA GLU A 208 -2.61 7.97 29.23
C GLU A 208 -1.59 7.37 30.20
N ASP A 209 -0.32 7.35 29.80
CA ASP A 209 0.75 6.81 30.63
C ASP A 209 0.95 7.60 31.93
N ILE A 210 0.88 8.94 31.86
CA ILE A 210 0.95 9.80 33.05
C ILE A 210 -0.24 9.55 33.99
N CYS A 211 -1.46 9.41 33.45
CA CYS A 211 -2.63 9.05 34.25
C CYS A 211 -2.46 7.67 34.90
N PHE A 212 -1.97 6.69 34.15
CA PHE A 212 -1.73 5.34 34.63
C PHE A 212 -0.69 5.31 35.77
N LEU A 213 0.42 6.05 35.63
CA LEU A 213 1.44 6.19 36.67
C LEU A 213 0.91 6.88 37.94
N ALA A 214 -0.05 7.79 37.78
CA ALA A 214 -0.76 8.42 38.90
C ALA A 214 -1.87 7.53 39.49
N GLY A 215 -2.14 6.35 38.92
CA GLY A 215 -3.22 5.46 39.34
C GLY A 215 -4.62 5.99 39.03
N LEU A 216 -4.76 6.85 38.01
CA LEU A 216 -6.00 7.54 37.67
C LEU A 216 -6.62 7.03 36.37
N ASP A 217 -7.95 6.97 36.35
CA ASP A 217 -8.72 6.74 35.13
C ASP A 217 -8.74 8.01 34.28
N SER A 218 -8.14 7.93 33.09
CA SER A 218 -8.02 9.04 32.14
C SER A 218 -9.37 9.52 31.59
N GLN A 219 -10.44 8.73 31.77
CA GLN A 219 -11.79 9.05 31.30
C GLN A 219 -12.55 9.99 32.24
N LEU A 220 -12.12 10.12 33.49
CA LEU A 220 -12.76 10.99 34.46
C LEU A 220 -12.38 12.47 34.23
N PRO A 221 -13.30 13.43 34.43
CA PRO A 221 -12.99 14.85 34.35
C PRO A 221 -12.00 15.29 35.44
N ALA A 222 -11.10 16.23 35.13
CA ALA A 222 -10.16 16.78 36.10
C ALA A 222 -10.83 17.52 37.28
N SER A 223 -12.08 17.94 37.12
CA SER A 223 -12.87 18.60 38.18
C SER A 223 -13.31 17.65 39.30
N GLU A 224 -13.29 16.34 39.07
CA GLU A 224 -13.69 15.33 40.06
C GLU A 224 -12.53 14.87 40.95
N LEU A 225 -11.31 15.32 40.67
CA LEU A 225 -10.12 15.00 41.46
C LEU A 225 -10.06 15.85 42.73
N ASP A 226 -9.78 15.20 43.87
CA ASP A 226 -9.46 15.88 45.11
C ASP A 226 -8.04 16.49 45.07
N GLU A 227 -7.71 17.32 46.06
CA GLU A 227 -6.44 18.05 46.10
C GLU A 227 -5.22 17.12 46.21
N ASP A 228 -5.32 16.05 47.01
CA ASP A 228 -4.22 15.09 47.21
C ASP A 228 -3.95 14.27 45.95
N THR A 229 -5.00 13.80 45.27
CA THR A 229 -4.89 13.08 44.00
C THR A 229 -4.31 13.97 42.92
N PHE A 230 -4.72 15.24 42.89
CA PHE A 230 -4.17 16.21 41.95
C PHE A 230 -2.68 16.46 42.19
N LEU A 231 -2.29 16.65 43.44
CA LEU A 231 -0.88 16.82 43.81
C LEU A 231 -0.06 15.59 43.40
N HIS A 232 -0.61 14.38 43.56
CA HIS A 232 0.04 13.16 43.08
C HIS A 232 0.21 13.15 41.55
N LEU A 233 -0.84 13.50 40.80
CA LEU A 233 -0.77 13.63 39.34
C LEU A 233 0.30 14.65 38.90
N PHE A 234 0.35 15.82 39.54
CA PHE A 234 1.36 16.84 39.22
C PHE A 234 2.78 16.37 39.52
N ARG A 235 2.99 15.61 40.60
CA ARG A 235 4.29 15.00 40.90
C ARG A 235 4.70 13.98 39.83
N GLN A 236 3.80 13.08 39.43
CA GLN A 236 4.10 12.12 38.36
C GLN A 236 4.40 12.81 37.04
N PHE A 237 3.59 13.83 36.69
CA PHE A 237 3.84 14.68 35.54
C PHE A 237 5.23 15.34 35.61
N SER A 238 5.60 15.89 36.77
CA SER A 238 6.89 16.55 36.97
C SER A 238 8.06 15.57 36.84
N TYR A 239 7.97 14.36 37.43
CA TYR A 239 8.99 13.32 37.25
C TYR A 239 9.14 12.93 35.79
N TYR A 240 8.02 12.77 35.07
CA TYR A 240 8.04 12.50 33.64
C TYR A 240 8.77 13.59 32.84
N MET A 241 8.51 14.86 33.16
CA MET A 241 9.16 16.01 32.51
C MET A 241 10.62 16.18 32.93
N ASP A 242 10.98 15.79 34.16
CA ASP A 242 12.36 15.79 34.65
C ASP A 242 13.21 14.78 33.91
N ASP A 243 12.70 13.58 33.64
CA ASP A 243 13.39 12.57 32.81
C ASP A 243 13.66 13.10 31.40
N ILE A 244 12.69 13.79 30.80
CA ILE A 244 12.85 14.42 29.48
C ILE A 244 13.91 15.53 29.55
N ARG A 245 13.89 16.37 30.59
CA ARG A 245 14.86 17.47 30.76
C ARG A 245 16.28 16.94 30.95
N ASN A 246 16.41 15.84 31.69
CA ASN A 246 17.68 15.16 31.96
C ASN A 246 18.08 14.18 30.85
N CYS A 247 17.34 14.14 29.74
CA CYS A 247 17.69 13.33 28.58
C CYS A 247 17.73 11.81 28.87
N HIS A 248 16.88 11.35 29.79
CA HIS A 248 16.73 9.93 30.17
C HIS A 248 15.72 9.21 29.28
N PHE A 249 16.08 8.98 28.01
CA PHE A 249 15.23 8.28 27.06
C PHE A 249 15.45 6.78 27.06
N HIS A 250 14.37 6.03 26.83
CA HIS A 250 14.33 4.58 26.73
C HIS A 250 13.60 4.19 25.42
N PRO A 251 14.29 4.25 24.26
CA PRO A 251 13.69 3.93 22.97
C PRO A 251 13.18 2.48 22.93
N CYS A 252 11.89 2.29 22.64
CA CYS A 252 11.29 0.96 22.60
C CYS A 252 10.13 0.82 21.62
N ILE A 253 9.85 -0.41 21.19
CA ILE A 253 8.68 -0.80 20.40
C ILE A 253 7.86 -1.82 21.19
N TYR A 254 6.54 -1.65 21.20
CA TYR A 254 5.59 -2.57 21.81
C TYR A 254 4.91 -3.40 20.73
N TYR A 255 4.92 -4.72 20.90
CA TYR A 255 4.37 -5.69 19.95
C TYR A 255 3.15 -6.41 20.51
N ASP A 256 2.16 -6.58 19.64
CA ASP A 256 1.00 -7.47 19.83
C ASP A 256 1.22 -8.71 18.96
N GLY A 257 1.75 -9.78 19.58
CA GLY A 257 2.32 -10.92 18.85
C GLY A 257 3.52 -10.49 17.98
N THR A 258 3.40 -10.63 16.66
CA THR A 258 4.45 -10.23 15.69
C THR A 258 4.23 -8.84 15.11
N SER A 259 3.11 -8.18 15.41
CA SER A 259 2.74 -6.89 14.82
C SER A 259 3.15 -5.72 15.73
N PRO A 260 3.89 -4.71 15.22
CA PRO A 260 4.24 -3.55 16.03
C PRO A 260 3.00 -2.69 16.30
N LYS A 261 2.64 -2.57 17.58
CA LYS A 261 1.47 -1.80 18.05
C LYS A 261 1.80 -0.31 18.08
N ASP A 262 2.79 0.07 18.87
CA ASP A 262 3.24 1.45 19.00
C ASP A 262 4.72 1.51 19.42
N PHE A 263 5.30 2.71 19.44
CA PHE A 263 6.66 2.94 19.90
C PHE A 263 6.71 4.11 20.90
N GLY A 264 7.79 4.19 21.68
CA GLY A 264 8.01 5.27 22.63
C GLY A 264 9.47 5.65 22.74
N ALA A 265 9.73 6.93 23.00
CA ALA A 265 11.05 7.42 23.42
C ALA A 265 11.29 7.24 24.94
N VAL A 266 10.23 6.91 25.67
CA VAL A 266 10.20 6.63 27.11
C VAL A 266 9.39 5.36 27.33
N THR A 267 9.56 4.72 28.49
CA THR A 267 8.82 3.50 28.82
C THR A 267 7.35 3.84 29.05
N LEU A 268 6.46 3.15 28.33
CA LEU A 268 5.00 3.27 28.43
C LEU A 268 4.50 2.14 29.35
N SER A 269 4.29 2.47 30.61
CA SER A 269 3.92 1.52 31.68
C SER A 269 2.52 0.93 31.49
N HIS A 270 1.60 1.69 30.88
CA HIS A 270 0.24 1.21 30.58
C HIS A 270 0.19 0.13 29.47
N PHE A 271 1.29 -0.12 28.76
CA PHE A 271 1.43 -1.19 27.76
C PHE A 271 2.02 -2.49 28.32
N SER A 272 1.83 -2.76 29.61
CA SER A 272 2.30 -3.96 30.30
C SER A 272 1.84 -5.29 29.68
N ASN A 273 0.72 -5.30 28.95
CA ASN A 273 0.20 -6.49 28.25
C ASN A 273 0.89 -6.78 26.90
N TYR A 274 1.75 -5.89 26.42
CA TYR A 274 2.45 -6.04 25.15
C TYR A 274 3.91 -6.48 25.35
N THR A 275 4.47 -7.12 24.33
CA THR A 275 5.89 -7.48 24.36
C THR A 275 6.73 -6.24 24.06
N LYS A 276 7.52 -5.79 25.04
CA LYS A 276 8.44 -4.65 24.90
C LYS A 276 9.77 -5.12 24.31
N GLN A 277 10.21 -4.47 23.25
CA GLN A 277 11.57 -4.58 22.73
C GLN A 277 12.28 -3.23 22.88
N GLU A 278 13.43 -3.24 23.57
CA GLU A 278 14.26 -2.05 23.79
C GLU A 278 15.32 -1.90 22.69
N PHE A 279 15.66 -0.65 22.41
CA PHE A 279 16.63 -0.26 21.40
C PHE A 279 17.60 0.76 21.96
N THR A 280 18.78 0.85 21.35
CA THR A 280 19.83 1.78 21.79
C THR A 280 19.65 3.19 21.24
N SER A 281 18.86 3.35 20.18
CA SER A 281 18.68 4.59 19.44
C SER A 281 17.22 4.79 19.04
N ILE A 282 16.73 6.03 19.14
CA ILE A 282 15.40 6.38 18.64
C ILE A 282 15.35 6.33 17.10
N SER A 283 16.45 6.63 16.41
CA SER A 283 16.57 6.44 14.97
C SER A 283 16.36 4.98 14.56
N GLU A 284 16.90 4.02 15.33
CA GLU A 284 16.71 2.58 15.10
C GLU A 284 15.25 2.15 15.30
N VAL A 285 14.60 2.66 16.35
CA VAL A 285 13.15 2.46 16.59
C VAL A 285 12.32 2.95 15.41
N LEU A 286 12.58 4.19 14.97
CA LEU A 286 11.84 4.80 13.87
C LEU A 286 12.08 4.07 12.55
N ASN A 287 13.32 3.68 12.27
CA ASN A 287 13.64 2.90 11.08
C ASN A 287 12.93 1.55 11.11
N THR A 288 13.02 0.80 12.22
CA THR A 288 12.40 -0.53 12.35
C THR A 288 10.87 -0.46 12.28
N TYR A 289 10.24 0.40 13.08
CA TYR A 289 8.79 0.55 13.13
C TYR A 289 8.21 0.98 11.79
N TYR A 290 8.83 1.97 11.14
CA TYR A 290 8.34 2.45 9.85
C TYR A 290 8.78 1.58 8.67
N ALA A 291 9.90 0.86 8.70
CA ALA A 291 10.23 -0.11 7.65
C ALA A 291 9.14 -1.19 7.52
N THR A 292 8.62 -1.68 8.64
CA THR A 292 7.50 -2.62 8.66
C THR A 292 6.21 -2.01 8.11
N LYS A 293 5.96 -0.72 8.35
CA LYS A 293 4.68 -0.03 8.02
C LYS A 293 4.67 0.70 6.66
N ASN A 294 5.81 1.18 6.19
CA ASN A 294 5.96 2.16 5.10
C ASN A 294 6.00 1.47 3.73
N THR A 295 6.64 0.32 3.60
CA THR A 295 6.80 -0.40 2.32
C THR A 295 5.44 -0.67 1.66
N LEU A 296 4.46 -1.14 2.43
CA LEU A 296 3.10 -1.40 1.94
C LEU A 296 2.33 -0.10 1.65
N THR A 297 2.45 0.92 2.50
CA THR A 297 1.67 2.17 2.38
C THR A 297 2.12 2.99 1.16
N ARG A 298 3.43 3.07 0.92
CA ARG A 298 4.00 3.85 -0.18
C ARG A 298 3.74 3.22 -1.53
N ILE A 299 3.91 1.90 -1.65
CA ILE A 299 3.52 1.17 -2.87
C ILE A 299 2.03 1.32 -3.11
N ARG A 300 1.18 1.21 -2.09
CA ARG A 300 -0.27 1.43 -2.21
C ARG A 300 -0.63 2.83 -2.73
N GLN A 301 0.05 3.88 -2.25
CA GLN A 301 -0.14 5.24 -2.75
C GLN A 301 0.29 5.38 -4.22
N LYS A 302 1.50 4.92 -4.58
CA LYS A 302 2.00 5.01 -5.97
C LYS A 302 1.17 4.17 -6.97
N SER A 303 0.55 3.10 -6.51
CA SER A 303 -0.32 2.23 -7.32
C SER A 303 -1.81 2.56 -7.25
N ALA A 304 -2.22 3.61 -6.52
CA ALA A 304 -3.62 3.98 -6.37
C ALA A 304 -4.31 4.26 -7.72
N ASP A 305 -3.64 5.01 -8.60
CA ASP A 305 -4.14 5.30 -9.95
C ASP A 305 -4.29 4.03 -10.78
N LEU A 306 -3.30 3.13 -10.75
CA LEU A 306 -3.34 1.86 -11.46
C LEU A 306 -4.47 0.96 -10.93
N ARG A 307 -4.62 0.86 -9.60
CA ARG A 307 -5.71 0.13 -8.96
C ARG A 307 -7.07 0.69 -9.37
N HIS A 308 -7.22 2.02 -9.42
CA HIS A 308 -8.47 2.66 -9.84
C HIS A 308 -8.81 2.32 -11.30
N VAL A 309 -7.83 2.35 -12.21
CA VAL A 309 -8.02 1.95 -13.61
C VAL A 309 -8.47 0.50 -13.73
N VAL A 310 -7.79 -0.42 -13.04
CA VAL A 310 -8.10 -1.85 -13.05
C VAL A 310 -9.50 -2.10 -12.46
N GLN A 311 -9.81 -1.53 -11.30
CA GLN A 311 -11.10 -1.68 -10.63
C GLN A 311 -12.25 -1.17 -11.51
N THR A 312 -12.08 0.00 -12.13
CA THR A 312 -13.08 0.57 -13.04
C THR A 312 -13.32 -0.35 -14.25
N ALA A 313 -12.26 -0.91 -14.83
CA ALA A 313 -12.38 -1.84 -15.96
C ALA A 313 -13.06 -3.15 -15.53
N LEU A 314 -12.73 -3.65 -14.35
CA LEU A 314 -13.26 -4.89 -13.79
C LEU A 314 -14.76 -4.78 -13.50
N GLU A 315 -15.20 -3.67 -12.89
CA GLU A 315 -16.62 -3.39 -12.66
C GLU A 315 -17.42 -3.28 -13.98
N ARG A 316 -16.84 -2.64 -15.01
CA ARG A 316 -17.47 -2.55 -16.34
C ARG A 316 -17.63 -3.94 -16.96
N ASN A 317 -16.59 -4.77 -16.91
CA ASN A 317 -16.63 -6.12 -17.48
C ASN A 317 -17.58 -7.05 -16.71
N ARG A 318 -17.65 -6.97 -15.38
CA ARG A 318 -18.64 -7.73 -14.59
C ARG A 318 -20.07 -7.35 -14.96
N LYS A 319 -20.38 -6.05 -15.05
CA LYS A 319 -21.71 -5.58 -15.50
C LYS A 319 -22.04 -6.05 -16.92
N LYS A 320 -21.07 -6.01 -17.84
CA LYS A 320 -21.21 -6.53 -19.21
C LYS A 320 -21.51 -8.03 -19.20
N TYR A 321 -20.75 -8.81 -18.44
CA TYR A 321 -20.93 -10.25 -18.30
C TYR A 321 -22.33 -10.62 -17.78
N ASP A 322 -22.81 -9.95 -16.73
CA ASP A 322 -24.14 -10.19 -16.17
C ASP A 322 -25.26 -9.91 -17.18
N LEU A 323 -25.13 -8.81 -17.94
CA LEU A 323 -26.08 -8.45 -18.99
C LEU A 323 -26.08 -9.48 -20.12
N GLN A 324 -24.91 -9.92 -20.57
CA GLN A 324 -24.77 -10.95 -21.61
C GLN A 324 -25.33 -12.29 -21.12
N LYS A 325 -25.06 -12.68 -19.88
CA LYS A 325 -25.60 -13.92 -19.29
C LYS A 325 -27.12 -13.88 -19.21
N LYS A 326 -27.72 -12.71 -18.90
CA LYS A 326 -29.17 -12.52 -18.95
C LYS A 326 -29.72 -12.66 -20.36
N GLN A 327 -29.09 -12.04 -21.36
CA GLN A 327 -29.47 -12.16 -22.77
C GLN A 327 -29.34 -13.60 -23.30
N LEU A 328 -28.37 -14.37 -22.80
CA LEU A 328 -28.20 -15.78 -23.17
C LEU A 328 -29.37 -16.63 -22.69
N ARG A 329 -29.87 -16.38 -21.48
CA ARG A 329 -31.06 -17.06 -20.93
C ARG A 329 -32.30 -16.82 -21.80
N ASP A 330 -32.45 -15.63 -22.38
CA ASP A 330 -33.56 -15.33 -23.29
C ASP A 330 -33.55 -16.20 -24.58
N THR A 331 -32.44 -16.87 -24.88
CA THR A 331 -32.28 -17.80 -26.01
C THR A 331 -32.51 -19.27 -25.67
N GLU A 332 -32.81 -19.62 -24.42
CA GLU A 332 -33.05 -21.01 -23.98
C GLU A 332 -34.27 -21.63 -24.68
N ASN A 333 -35.29 -20.82 -24.97
CA ASN A 333 -36.51 -21.24 -25.66
C ASN A 333 -36.31 -21.50 -27.17
N ARG A 334 -35.09 -21.41 -27.72
CA ARG A 334 -34.85 -21.60 -29.15
C ARG A 334 -35.30 -22.97 -29.64
N GLU A 335 -34.99 -24.03 -28.89
CA GLU A 335 -35.33 -25.41 -29.28
C GLU A 335 -36.84 -25.61 -29.31
N LYS A 336 -37.57 -24.97 -28.39
CA LYS A 336 -39.04 -24.95 -28.40
C LYS A 336 -39.59 -24.37 -29.71
N TYR A 337 -39.00 -23.29 -30.24
CA TYR A 337 -39.44 -22.72 -31.52
C TYR A 337 -39.10 -23.60 -32.72
N LYS A 338 -37.99 -24.35 -32.67
CA LYS A 338 -37.67 -25.35 -33.69
C LYS A 338 -38.73 -26.44 -33.72
N VAL A 339 -39.05 -27.02 -32.56
CA VAL A 339 -40.09 -28.06 -32.40
C VAL A 339 -41.45 -27.53 -32.87
N TYR A 340 -41.81 -26.28 -32.56
CA TYR A 340 -43.05 -25.67 -33.05
C TYR A 340 -43.09 -25.58 -34.59
N GLY A 341 -42.01 -25.13 -35.23
CA GLY A 341 -41.93 -25.08 -36.68
C GLY A 341 -42.08 -26.46 -37.33
N GLU A 342 -41.42 -27.47 -36.78
CA GLU A 342 -41.48 -28.86 -37.26
C GLU A 342 -42.89 -29.45 -37.11
N LEU A 343 -43.52 -29.30 -35.94
CA LEU A 343 -44.86 -29.85 -35.68
C LEU A 343 -45.95 -29.16 -36.50
N ILE A 344 -45.87 -27.85 -36.72
CA ILE A 344 -46.79 -27.14 -37.62
C ILE A 344 -46.59 -27.63 -39.06
N HIS A 345 -45.36 -27.91 -39.49
CA HIS A 345 -45.13 -28.44 -40.82
C HIS A 345 -45.70 -29.87 -41.00
N THR A 346 -45.59 -30.71 -39.96
CA THR A 346 -46.07 -32.10 -40.00
C THR A 346 -47.60 -32.21 -39.88
N TYR A 347 -48.21 -31.50 -38.92
CA TYR A 347 -49.64 -31.61 -38.60
C TYR A 347 -50.49 -30.45 -39.16
N GLY A 348 -49.85 -29.52 -39.89
CA GLY A 348 -50.43 -28.28 -40.42
C GLY A 348 -51.55 -28.45 -41.45
N TYR A 349 -51.61 -29.60 -42.12
CA TYR A 349 -52.46 -29.81 -43.30
C TYR A 349 -53.97 -29.79 -43.02
N ASN A 350 -54.38 -30.14 -41.80
CA ASN A 350 -55.80 -30.27 -41.42
C ASN A 350 -56.32 -29.10 -40.56
N LEU A 351 -55.55 -28.00 -40.45
CA LEU A 351 -55.94 -26.84 -39.63
C LEU A 351 -57.10 -26.07 -40.26
N ALA A 352 -58.12 -25.77 -39.45
CA ALA A 352 -59.22 -24.89 -39.88
C ALA A 352 -58.72 -23.46 -40.14
N PRO A 353 -59.28 -22.73 -41.12
CA PRO A 353 -58.94 -21.32 -41.36
C PRO A 353 -59.12 -20.48 -40.09
N ASN A 354 -58.21 -19.53 -39.83
CA ASN A 354 -58.19 -18.64 -38.64
C ASN A 354 -57.97 -19.32 -37.27
N SER A 355 -57.44 -20.54 -37.23
CA SER A 355 -57.09 -21.22 -35.98
C SER A 355 -56.03 -20.44 -35.18
N ARG A 356 -56.24 -20.32 -33.87
CA ARG A 356 -55.34 -19.60 -32.94
C ARG A 356 -54.29 -20.49 -32.29
N GLU A 357 -54.47 -21.80 -32.36
CA GLU A 357 -53.58 -22.80 -31.76
C GLU A 357 -53.64 -24.13 -32.52
N LEU A 358 -52.57 -24.92 -32.38
CA LEU A 358 -52.46 -26.29 -32.86
C LEU A 358 -52.05 -27.19 -31.71
N THR A 359 -52.88 -28.18 -31.36
CA THR A 359 -52.46 -29.27 -30.48
C THR A 359 -51.92 -30.40 -31.35
N ALA A 360 -50.65 -30.74 -31.13
CA ALA A 360 -49.97 -31.80 -31.88
C ALA A 360 -49.20 -32.71 -30.92
N LEU A 361 -49.11 -34.00 -31.26
CA LEU A 361 -48.25 -34.93 -30.55
C LEU A 361 -46.79 -34.60 -30.86
N ASN A 362 -46.02 -34.27 -29.83
CA ASN A 362 -44.58 -34.09 -29.97
C ASN A 362 -43.90 -35.45 -30.08
N TYR A 363 -43.47 -35.82 -31.28
CA TYR A 363 -42.82 -37.11 -31.55
C TYR A 363 -41.43 -37.26 -30.90
N TYR A 364 -40.85 -36.22 -30.28
CA TYR A 364 -39.63 -36.33 -29.48
C TYR A 364 -39.90 -36.71 -28.01
N THR A 365 -41.05 -36.31 -27.46
CA THR A 365 -41.38 -36.49 -26.03
C THR A 365 -42.59 -37.39 -25.79
N ASN A 366 -43.34 -37.75 -26.85
CA ASN A 366 -44.63 -38.45 -26.80
C ASN A 366 -45.70 -37.74 -25.95
N GLU A 367 -45.58 -36.42 -25.79
CA GLU A 367 -46.57 -35.59 -25.07
C GLU A 367 -47.28 -34.67 -26.07
N GLU A 368 -48.55 -34.36 -25.82
CA GLU A 368 -49.26 -33.35 -26.59
C GLU A 368 -48.77 -31.95 -26.22
N ILE A 369 -48.49 -31.14 -27.24
CA ILE A 369 -48.06 -29.76 -27.07
C ILE A 369 -49.00 -28.82 -27.82
N THR A 370 -49.43 -27.75 -27.15
CA THR A 370 -50.23 -26.69 -27.75
C THR A 370 -49.32 -25.59 -28.28
N ILE A 371 -49.44 -25.30 -29.57
CA ILE A 371 -48.61 -24.35 -30.31
C ILE A 371 -49.48 -23.16 -30.70
N PRO A 372 -49.17 -21.94 -30.22
CA PRO A 372 -49.92 -20.74 -30.62
C PRO A 372 -49.66 -20.41 -32.10
N LEU A 373 -50.71 -20.04 -32.83
CA LEU A 373 -50.67 -19.67 -34.24
C LEU A 373 -51.15 -18.22 -34.44
N ASP A 374 -50.63 -17.59 -35.48
CA ASP A 374 -51.14 -16.32 -35.98
C ASP A 374 -52.28 -16.59 -36.97
N PRO A 375 -53.54 -16.21 -36.66
CA PRO A 375 -54.68 -16.49 -37.53
C PRO A 375 -54.59 -15.82 -38.90
N THR A 376 -53.77 -14.79 -39.03
CA THR A 376 -53.59 -14.03 -40.29
C THR A 376 -52.61 -14.69 -41.26
N LEU A 377 -51.89 -15.73 -40.81
CA LEU A 377 -50.86 -16.42 -41.56
C LEU A 377 -51.29 -17.86 -41.90
N THR A 378 -50.83 -18.36 -43.04
CA THR A 378 -50.99 -19.78 -43.39
C THR A 378 -50.19 -20.68 -42.43
N PRO A 379 -50.50 -21.99 -42.33
CA PRO A 379 -49.70 -22.93 -41.54
C PRO A 379 -48.21 -22.93 -41.93
N ALA A 380 -47.91 -22.85 -43.24
CA ALA A 380 -46.54 -22.76 -43.73
C ALA A 380 -45.84 -21.47 -43.30
N GLU A 381 -46.53 -20.32 -43.34
CA GLU A 381 -45.99 -19.04 -42.88
C GLU A 381 -45.80 -18.98 -41.36
N ASN A 382 -46.71 -19.59 -40.59
CA ASN A 382 -46.55 -19.77 -39.15
C ASN A 382 -45.33 -20.64 -38.82
N ALA A 383 -45.14 -21.77 -39.51
CA ALA A 383 -43.95 -22.60 -39.36
C ALA A 383 -42.67 -21.80 -39.71
N GLN A 384 -42.68 -21.06 -40.82
CA GLN A 384 -41.55 -20.21 -41.22
C GLN A 384 -41.26 -19.10 -40.20
N LYS A 385 -42.29 -18.48 -39.59
CA LYS A 385 -42.14 -17.50 -38.50
C LYS A 385 -41.39 -18.10 -37.31
N TYR A 386 -41.73 -19.32 -36.91
CA TYR A 386 -41.03 -20.04 -35.83
C TYR A 386 -39.61 -20.44 -36.21
N PHE A 387 -39.36 -20.92 -37.43
CA PHE A 387 -38.01 -21.18 -37.93
C PHE A 387 -37.14 -19.91 -38.00
N ASN A 388 -37.71 -18.78 -38.43
CA ASN A 388 -37.02 -17.49 -38.43
C ASN A 388 -36.65 -17.05 -37.02
N LYS A 389 -37.55 -17.25 -36.04
CA LYS A 389 -37.30 -16.96 -34.63
C LYS A 389 -36.20 -17.85 -34.05
N TYR A 390 -36.22 -19.15 -34.35
CA TYR A 390 -35.17 -20.10 -34.00
C TYR A 390 -33.82 -19.67 -34.58
N ASN A 391 -33.74 -19.41 -35.89
CA ASN A 391 -32.50 -19.02 -36.55
C ASN A 391 -31.92 -17.72 -35.97
N LYS A 392 -32.77 -16.74 -35.64
CA LYS A 392 -32.33 -15.51 -34.95
C LYS A 392 -31.75 -15.83 -33.58
N GLN A 393 -32.46 -16.61 -32.75
CA GLN A 393 -31.99 -16.95 -31.41
C GLN A 393 -30.75 -17.85 -31.43
N LYS A 394 -30.61 -18.75 -32.40
CA LYS A 394 -29.42 -19.58 -32.60
C LYS A 394 -28.19 -18.72 -32.90
N ARG A 395 -28.29 -17.80 -33.87
CA ARG A 395 -27.20 -16.85 -34.19
C ARG A 395 -26.82 -16.00 -32.98
N THR A 396 -27.81 -15.52 -32.23
CA THR A 396 -27.57 -14.77 -30.99
C THR A 396 -26.87 -15.64 -29.95
N PHE A 397 -27.31 -16.88 -29.74
CA PHE A 397 -26.72 -17.81 -28.77
C PHE A 397 -25.25 -18.11 -29.10
N GLU A 398 -24.93 -18.43 -30.35
CA GLU A 398 -23.55 -18.73 -30.78
C GLU A 398 -22.62 -17.51 -30.59
N ALA A 399 -23.04 -16.34 -31.05
CA ALA A 399 -22.26 -15.11 -30.91
C ALA A 399 -22.09 -14.70 -29.44
N LEU A 400 -23.16 -14.79 -28.65
CA LEU A 400 -23.16 -14.36 -27.26
C LEU A 400 -22.37 -15.32 -26.36
N THR A 401 -22.39 -16.63 -26.66
CA THR A 401 -21.57 -17.62 -25.95
C THR A 401 -20.08 -17.30 -26.10
N ALA A 402 -19.62 -16.96 -27.31
CA ALA A 402 -18.25 -16.54 -27.54
C ALA A 402 -17.89 -15.23 -26.81
N LEU A 403 -18.78 -14.23 -26.87
CA LEU A 403 -18.58 -12.94 -26.19
C LEU A 403 -18.58 -13.04 -24.65
N ILE A 404 -19.36 -13.98 -24.09
CA ILE A 404 -19.39 -14.27 -22.66
C ILE A 404 -18.06 -14.86 -22.23
N GLN A 405 -17.52 -15.82 -23.01
CA GLN A 405 -16.21 -16.40 -22.73
C GLN A 405 -15.11 -15.33 -22.78
N GLU A 406 -15.07 -14.50 -23.84
CA GLU A 406 -14.11 -13.40 -23.96
C GLU A 406 -14.20 -12.44 -22.76
N THR A 407 -15.41 -12.09 -22.33
CA THR A 407 -15.62 -11.20 -21.19
C THR A 407 -15.23 -11.86 -19.87
N ALA A 408 -15.42 -13.17 -19.72
CA ALA A 408 -14.94 -13.94 -18.57
C ALA A 408 -13.41 -13.98 -18.50
N ASP A 409 -12.75 -14.20 -19.64
CA ASP A 409 -11.29 -14.20 -19.76
C ASP A 409 -10.72 -12.80 -19.44
N ASP A 410 -11.40 -11.74 -19.87
CA ASP A 410 -11.08 -10.35 -19.51
C ASP A 410 -11.15 -10.10 -18.00
N ILE A 411 -12.20 -10.60 -17.34
CA ILE A 411 -12.35 -10.49 -15.89
C ILE A 411 -11.22 -11.23 -15.18
N HIS A 412 -10.95 -12.48 -15.58
CA HIS A 412 -9.88 -13.28 -14.99
C HIS A 412 -8.51 -12.61 -15.14
N TYR A 413 -8.24 -12.06 -16.33
CA TYR A 413 -7.03 -11.28 -16.56
C TYR A 413 -6.94 -10.04 -15.66
N LEU A 414 -7.99 -9.23 -15.55
CA LEU A 414 -7.96 -8.05 -14.68
C LEU A 414 -7.80 -8.42 -13.21
N GLU A 415 -8.37 -9.54 -12.77
CA GLU A 415 -8.15 -10.07 -11.42
C GLU A 415 -6.69 -10.51 -11.21
N SER A 416 -6.03 -11.08 -12.23
CA SER A 416 -4.59 -11.38 -12.17
C SER A 416 -3.70 -10.13 -12.04
N ILE A 417 -4.06 -9.04 -12.72
CA ILE A 417 -3.38 -7.75 -12.56
C ILE A 417 -3.59 -7.20 -11.15
N SER A 418 -4.80 -7.30 -10.62
CA SER A 418 -5.10 -6.88 -9.25
C SER A 418 -4.24 -7.63 -8.24
N ASN A 419 -4.13 -8.95 -8.39
CA ASN A 419 -3.26 -9.79 -7.55
C ASN A 419 -1.78 -9.36 -7.67
N SER A 420 -1.31 -9.10 -8.89
CA SER A 420 0.06 -8.61 -9.14
C SER A 420 0.35 -7.27 -8.46
N LEU A 421 -0.63 -6.35 -8.43
CA LEU A 421 -0.53 -5.06 -7.74
C LEU A 421 -0.45 -5.20 -6.21
N ASP A 422 -1.03 -6.27 -5.66
CA ASP A 422 -0.99 -6.57 -4.23
C ASP A 422 0.30 -7.30 -3.82
N ILE A 423 0.93 -8.03 -4.75
CA ILE A 423 2.24 -8.67 -4.57
C ILE A 423 3.39 -7.68 -4.73
N ALA A 424 3.22 -6.61 -5.52
CA ALA A 424 4.27 -5.63 -5.80
C ALA A 424 4.86 -5.04 -4.50
N LEU A 425 6.20 -5.06 -4.39
CA LEU A 425 6.94 -4.54 -3.23
C LEU A 425 7.80 -3.33 -3.60
N THR A 426 8.10 -3.15 -4.88
CA THR A 426 9.01 -2.12 -5.37
C THR A 426 8.39 -1.29 -6.49
N GLU A 427 8.95 -0.11 -6.75
CA GLU A 427 8.52 0.75 -7.85
C GLU A 427 8.81 0.13 -9.22
N ALA A 428 9.88 -0.67 -9.33
CA ALA A 428 10.20 -1.41 -10.54
C ALA A 428 9.10 -2.42 -10.91
N ASP A 429 8.47 -3.05 -9.91
CA ASP A 429 7.34 -3.96 -10.13
C ASP A 429 6.13 -3.20 -10.71
N LEU A 430 5.85 -1.99 -10.19
CA LEU A 430 4.76 -1.14 -10.67
C LEU A 430 4.97 -0.65 -12.11
N ILE A 431 6.22 -0.34 -12.49
CA ILE A 431 6.57 0.06 -13.86
C ILE A 431 6.25 -1.08 -14.83
N GLN A 432 6.58 -2.32 -14.47
CA GLN A 432 6.31 -3.49 -15.31
C GLN A 432 4.81 -3.76 -15.47
N ILE A 433 4.03 -3.69 -14.39
CA ILE A 433 2.56 -3.82 -14.43
C ILE A 433 1.93 -2.70 -15.27
N LYS A 434 2.46 -1.48 -15.18
CA LYS A 434 2.00 -0.35 -15.99
C LYS A 434 2.28 -0.56 -17.49
N GLU A 435 3.45 -1.08 -17.85
CA GLU A 435 3.75 -1.41 -19.24
C GLU A 435 2.84 -2.53 -19.76
N GLU A 436 2.52 -3.54 -18.93
CA GLU A 436 1.55 -4.58 -19.27
C GLU A 436 0.14 -4.01 -19.56
N LEU A 437 -0.34 -3.12 -18.69
CA LEU A 437 -1.61 -2.42 -18.89
C LEU A 437 -1.60 -1.50 -20.12
N MET A 438 -0.43 -1.01 -20.53
CA MET A 438 -0.26 -0.24 -21.76
C MET A 438 -0.26 -1.13 -23.01
N GLN A 439 0.39 -2.30 -22.96
CA GLN A 439 0.40 -3.28 -24.06
C GLN A 439 -0.98 -3.83 -24.35
N THR A 440 -1.79 -4.03 -23.31
CA THR A 440 -3.17 -4.52 -23.41
C THR A 440 -4.21 -3.42 -23.66
N GLY A 441 -3.80 -2.15 -23.68
CA GLY A 441 -4.66 -1.03 -24.08
C GLY A 441 -5.56 -0.44 -22.99
N TYR A 442 -5.47 -0.91 -21.74
CA TYR A 442 -6.19 -0.32 -20.60
C TYR A 442 -5.62 1.04 -20.19
N VAL A 443 -4.33 1.28 -20.44
CA VAL A 443 -3.65 2.56 -20.18
C VAL A 443 -3.13 3.13 -21.50
N ARG A 444 -3.45 4.40 -21.78
CA ARG A 444 -2.94 5.09 -22.98
C ARG A 444 -1.44 5.35 -22.85
N ARG A 445 -0.68 4.99 -23.88
CA ARG A 445 0.76 5.29 -23.99
C ARG A 445 0.97 6.80 -24.13
N LYS A 446 1.51 7.46 -23.11
CA LYS A 446 2.02 8.83 -23.24
C LYS A 446 3.39 8.79 -23.92
N TYR A 447 3.55 9.54 -25.01
CA TYR A 447 4.81 9.60 -25.73
C TYR A 447 5.88 10.22 -24.83
N THR A 448 6.89 9.45 -24.46
CA THR A 448 8.02 9.88 -23.64
C THR A 448 9.31 9.54 -24.37
N LYS A 449 10.24 10.49 -24.44
CA LYS A 449 11.52 10.36 -25.18
C LYS A 449 12.47 9.30 -24.60
N LYS A 450 12.18 8.73 -23.43
CA LYS A 450 13.03 7.75 -22.74
C LYS A 450 12.17 6.56 -22.27
N LYS A 451 12.49 5.34 -22.72
CA LYS A 451 11.97 4.12 -22.11
C LYS A 451 12.64 3.94 -20.73
N GLU A 452 11.83 3.82 -19.69
CA GLU A 452 12.35 3.41 -18.37
C GLU A 452 12.91 1.99 -18.47
N LYS A 453 14.07 1.76 -17.85
CA LYS A 453 14.68 0.42 -17.81
C LYS A 453 13.88 -0.45 -16.83
N ILE A 454 13.38 -1.59 -17.31
CA ILE A 454 12.74 -2.60 -16.46
C ILE A 454 13.86 -3.32 -15.69
N THR A 455 13.88 -3.16 -14.38
CA THR A 455 14.86 -3.80 -13.48
C THR A 455 14.24 -4.83 -12.54
N SER A 456 12.90 -5.00 -12.56
CA SER A 456 12.23 -5.97 -11.70
C SER A 456 12.60 -7.39 -12.09
N ARG A 457 12.96 -8.18 -11.08
CA ARG A 457 13.27 -9.61 -11.18
C ARG A 457 12.24 -10.44 -10.39
N PRO A 458 12.02 -11.71 -10.79
CA PRO A 458 11.26 -12.68 -10.00
C PRO A 458 11.79 -12.79 -8.57
N MET A 459 10.94 -13.21 -7.63
CA MET A 459 11.42 -13.56 -6.30
C MET A 459 12.14 -14.91 -6.35
N HIS A 460 13.19 -15.04 -5.56
CA HIS A 460 14.00 -16.25 -5.49
C HIS A 460 14.03 -16.79 -4.07
N TYR A 461 13.70 -18.06 -3.92
CA TYR A 461 13.70 -18.83 -2.68
C TYR A 461 14.58 -20.07 -2.87
N ILE A 462 15.06 -20.61 -1.75
CA ILE A 462 15.75 -21.91 -1.70
C ILE A 462 14.91 -22.80 -0.78
N SER A 463 14.58 -24.01 -1.25
CA SER A 463 13.85 -24.99 -0.44
C SER A 463 14.71 -25.48 0.72
N SER A 464 14.11 -26.09 1.73
CA SER A 464 14.86 -26.72 2.82
C SER A 464 15.84 -27.80 2.33
N ASP A 465 15.57 -28.36 1.14
CA ASP A 465 16.39 -29.35 0.45
C ASP A 465 17.46 -28.75 -0.47
N GLY A 466 17.56 -27.41 -0.57
CA GLY A 466 18.56 -26.71 -1.38
C GLY A 466 18.14 -26.44 -2.83
N TYR A 467 16.90 -26.72 -3.22
CA TYR A 467 16.43 -26.48 -4.59
C TYR A 467 16.01 -25.02 -4.80
N HIS A 468 16.31 -24.48 -5.97
CA HIS A 468 15.98 -23.11 -6.31
C HIS A 468 14.51 -23.00 -6.76
N MET A 469 13.76 -22.12 -6.10
CA MET A 469 12.35 -21.86 -6.40
C MET A 469 12.17 -20.38 -6.81
N TYR A 470 11.52 -20.14 -7.95
CA TYR A 470 11.33 -18.81 -8.50
C TYR A 470 9.85 -18.48 -8.61
N VAL A 471 9.46 -17.28 -8.16
CA VAL A 471 8.07 -16.82 -8.14
C VAL A 471 7.93 -15.55 -8.98
N GLY A 472 7.06 -15.57 -9.98
CA GLY A 472 6.78 -14.41 -10.82
C GLY A 472 5.88 -13.40 -10.09
N LYS A 473 6.22 -12.11 -10.14
CA LYS A 473 5.47 -11.05 -9.43
C LYS A 473 4.31 -10.48 -10.24
N ASN A 474 4.34 -10.68 -11.55
CA ASN A 474 3.34 -10.22 -12.50
C ASN A 474 3.28 -11.18 -13.70
N ASN A 475 2.30 -11.00 -14.58
CA ASN A 475 2.07 -11.91 -15.69
C ASN A 475 3.21 -11.92 -16.72
N LEU A 476 3.90 -10.79 -16.94
CA LEU A 476 5.07 -10.73 -17.81
C LEU A 476 6.21 -11.60 -17.27
N GLN A 477 6.47 -11.54 -15.96
CA GLN A 477 7.45 -12.41 -15.30
C GLN A 477 6.99 -13.87 -15.26
N ASN A 478 5.69 -14.13 -15.06
CA ASN A 478 5.14 -15.48 -15.10
C ASN A 478 5.42 -16.12 -16.47
N ASP A 479 5.21 -15.39 -17.56
CA ASP A 479 5.52 -15.86 -18.91
C ASP A 479 7.03 -16.08 -19.11
N GLU A 480 7.86 -15.15 -18.68
CA GLU A 480 9.32 -15.26 -18.78
C GLU A 480 9.83 -16.49 -18.01
N LEU A 481 9.39 -16.64 -16.75
CA LEU A 481 9.74 -17.79 -15.91
C LEU A 481 9.31 -19.09 -16.56
N THR A 482 8.06 -19.16 -17.01
CA THR A 482 7.46 -20.40 -17.49
C THR A 482 8.00 -20.79 -18.85
N PHE A 483 8.20 -19.86 -19.79
CA PHE A 483 8.51 -20.21 -21.18
C PHE A 483 9.95 -19.93 -21.60
N SER A 484 10.65 -19.01 -20.94
CA SER A 484 12.03 -18.64 -21.30
C SER A 484 13.07 -19.17 -20.30
N PHE A 485 12.75 -19.17 -19.01
CA PHE A 485 13.70 -19.54 -17.94
C PHE A 485 13.63 -21.03 -17.53
N ALA A 486 12.42 -21.60 -17.48
CA ALA A 486 12.22 -22.99 -17.08
C ALA A 486 12.56 -24.00 -18.18
N ASN A 487 13.27 -25.05 -17.77
CA ASN A 487 13.55 -26.24 -18.58
C ASN A 487 12.33 -27.16 -18.61
N GLY A 488 12.25 -28.06 -19.59
CA GLY A 488 11.08 -28.94 -19.76
C GLY A 488 10.76 -29.84 -18.54
N ASN A 489 11.78 -30.27 -17.80
CA ASN A 489 11.67 -31.15 -16.63
C ASN A 489 11.62 -30.38 -15.30
N ASP A 490 11.57 -29.05 -15.34
CA ASP A 490 11.33 -28.27 -14.12
C ASP A 490 9.84 -28.34 -13.77
N TRP A 491 9.51 -28.21 -12.48
CA TRP A 491 8.13 -28.26 -12.01
C TRP A 491 7.51 -26.88 -11.94
N TRP A 492 6.29 -26.76 -12.44
CA TRP A 492 5.48 -25.55 -12.43
C TRP A 492 4.30 -25.73 -11.47
N PHE A 493 3.99 -24.70 -10.69
CA PHE A 493 2.90 -24.68 -9.71
C PHE A 493 2.07 -23.40 -9.85
N HIS A 494 0.76 -23.52 -9.62
CA HIS A 494 -0.19 -22.40 -9.64
C HIS A 494 -1.46 -22.69 -8.84
N ALA A 495 -2.11 -21.64 -8.33
CA ALA A 495 -3.35 -21.77 -7.58
C ALA A 495 -4.52 -22.15 -8.50
N LYS A 496 -5.17 -23.27 -8.22
CA LYS A 496 -6.22 -23.82 -9.08
C LYS A 496 -7.44 -22.91 -9.11
N GLY A 497 -7.86 -22.53 -10.31
CA GLY A 497 -9.06 -21.72 -10.54
C GLY A 497 -9.01 -20.31 -9.95
N ALA A 498 -7.84 -19.85 -9.50
CA ALA A 498 -7.65 -18.55 -8.88
C ALA A 498 -6.45 -17.82 -9.51
N PRO A 499 -6.51 -16.49 -9.66
CA PRO A 499 -5.34 -15.72 -10.04
C PRO A 499 -4.21 -15.86 -9.01
N GLY A 500 -2.98 -16.01 -9.50
CA GLY A 500 -1.81 -16.24 -8.66
C GLY A 500 -0.51 -16.24 -9.46
N SER A 501 0.60 -16.20 -8.75
CA SER A 501 1.94 -16.29 -9.34
C SER A 501 2.25 -17.67 -9.88
N HIS A 502 3.05 -17.75 -10.94
CA HIS A 502 3.67 -19.01 -11.36
C HIS A 502 4.90 -19.25 -10.49
N VAL A 503 5.00 -20.46 -9.93
CA VAL A 503 6.18 -20.91 -9.18
C VAL A 503 6.90 -21.98 -10.00
N ILE A 504 8.21 -21.80 -10.22
CA ILE A 504 9.07 -22.76 -10.89
C ILE A 504 10.08 -23.31 -9.90
N VAL A 505 10.16 -24.63 -9.80
CA VAL A 505 11.23 -25.32 -9.06
C VAL A 505 12.23 -25.89 -10.06
N LYS A 506 13.49 -25.43 -9.97
CA LYS A 506 14.58 -25.94 -10.80
C LYS A 506 15.02 -27.30 -10.26
N THR A 507 14.81 -28.35 -11.05
CA THR A 507 15.12 -29.73 -10.63
C THR A 507 16.57 -30.10 -10.88
N GLY A 508 17.20 -29.50 -11.90
CA GLY A 508 18.52 -29.95 -12.35
C GLY A 508 18.55 -31.37 -12.93
N GLY A 509 17.38 -32.00 -13.10
CA GLY A 509 17.24 -33.40 -13.49
C GLY A 509 17.04 -34.38 -12.32
N ASP A 510 17.06 -33.89 -11.07
CA ASP A 510 16.86 -34.72 -9.88
C ASP A 510 15.38 -34.95 -9.57
N GLU A 511 15.09 -36.05 -8.86
CA GLU A 511 13.78 -36.33 -8.29
C GLU A 511 13.60 -35.49 -7.02
N LEU A 512 12.56 -34.65 -6.99
CA LEU A 512 12.32 -33.73 -5.90
C LEU A 512 11.68 -34.44 -4.68
N PRO A 513 12.13 -34.16 -3.44
CA PRO A 513 11.44 -34.61 -2.24
C PRO A 513 10.05 -33.99 -2.09
N ASP A 514 9.10 -34.71 -1.49
CA ASP A 514 7.72 -34.24 -1.21
C ASP A 514 7.70 -32.88 -0.50
N ARG A 515 8.64 -32.66 0.44
CA ARG A 515 8.77 -31.39 1.15
C ARG A 515 9.00 -30.20 0.21
N THR A 516 9.81 -30.37 -0.84
CA THR A 516 10.04 -29.29 -1.82
C THR A 516 8.76 -29.01 -2.64
N PHE A 517 7.95 -30.03 -2.94
CA PHE A 517 6.63 -29.82 -3.55
C PHE A 517 5.69 -29.05 -2.63
N GLU A 518 5.65 -29.39 -1.33
CA GLU A 518 4.84 -28.65 -0.35
C GLU A 518 5.29 -27.20 -0.23
N GLU A 519 6.59 -26.94 -0.11
CA GLU A 519 7.14 -25.58 0.00
C GLU A 519 6.84 -24.73 -1.24
N ALA A 520 6.99 -25.30 -2.44
CA ALA A 520 6.60 -24.65 -3.70
C ALA A 520 5.08 -24.41 -3.76
N GLY A 521 4.28 -25.36 -3.26
CA GLY A 521 2.84 -25.22 -3.10
C GLY A 521 2.46 -24.08 -2.16
N ARG A 522 3.11 -23.95 -0.99
CA ARG A 522 2.90 -22.85 -0.04
C ARG A 522 3.24 -21.50 -0.67
N LEU A 523 4.31 -21.42 -1.47
CA LEU A 523 4.63 -20.22 -2.25
C LEU A 523 3.51 -19.87 -3.24
N ALA A 524 3.01 -20.85 -4.01
CA ALA A 524 1.92 -20.64 -4.95
C ALA A 524 0.62 -20.20 -4.25
N ALA A 525 0.32 -20.78 -3.09
CA ALA A 525 -0.82 -20.41 -2.26
C ALA A 525 -0.69 -18.98 -1.71
N TYR A 526 0.47 -18.63 -1.15
CA TYR A 526 0.73 -17.32 -0.56
C TYR A 526 0.72 -16.19 -1.58
N TYR A 527 1.22 -16.42 -2.79
CA TYR A 527 1.23 -15.45 -3.88
C TYR A 527 -0.01 -15.55 -4.80
N SER A 528 -1.13 -16.02 -4.25
CA SER A 528 -2.42 -16.07 -4.93
C SER A 528 -3.46 -15.17 -4.28
N LYS A 529 -4.59 -15.00 -4.97
CA LYS A 529 -5.79 -14.35 -4.44
C LYS A 529 -6.31 -15.01 -3.15
N ASN A 530 -5.98 -16.29 -2.92
CA ASN A 530 -6.46 -17.08 -1.78
C ASN A 530 -5.52 -17.03 -0.58
N ARG A 531 -4.54 -16.11 -0.56
CA ARG A 531 -3.60 -15.90 0.55
C ARG A 531 -4.32 -15.77 1.89
N GLY A 532 -3.79 -16.44 2.92
CA GLY A 532 -4.35 -16.44 4.28
C GLY A 532 -5.43 -17.50 4.51
N SER A 533 -5.77 -18.30 3.49
CA SER A 533 -6.64 -19.46 3.67
C SER A 533 -5.85 -20.66 4.22
N ASP A 534 -6.47 -21.42 5.12
CA ASP A 534 -5.87 -22.63 5.70
C ASP A 534 -5.75 -23.79 4.69
N LYS A 535 -6.52 -23.73 3.60
CA LYS A 535 -6.55 -24.75 2.55
C LYS A 535 -6.70 -24.10 1.17
N VAL A 536 -5.66 -24.21 0.35
CA VAL A 536 -5.64 -23.76 -1.04
C VAL A 536 -5.30 -24.95 -1.94
N GLU A 537 -6.11 -25.18 -2.97
CA GLU A 537 -5.81 -26.16 -4.02
C GLU A 537 -4.76 -25.60 -4.98
N ILE A 538 -3.65 -26.31 -5.12
CA ILE A 538 -2.55 -25.98 -6.01
C ILE A 538 -2.42 -27.05 -7.08
N ASP A 539 -2.42 -26.63 -8.34
CA ASP A 539 -2.07 -27.49 -9.46
C ASP A 539 -0.57 -27.44 -9.71
N TYR A 540 0.02 -28.60 -9.99
CA TYR A 540 1.42 -28.68 -10.38
C TYR A 540 1.65 -29.72 -11.47
N VAL A 541 2.59 -29.40 -12.37
CA VAL A 541 2.95 -30.25 -13.51
C VAL A 541 4.34 -29.87 -14.00
N GLU A 542 5.05 -30.78 -14.65
CA GLU A 542 6.28 -30.44 -15.34
C GLU A 542 6.02 -29.41 -16.45
N LYS A 543 6.93 -28.45 -16.58
CA LYS A 543 6.82 -27.32 -17.51
C LYS A 543 6.57 -27.76 -18.96
N LYS A 544 7.10 -28.91 -19.41
CA LYS A 544 6.89 -29.41 -20.79
C LYS A 544 5.41 -29.64 -21.15
N HIS A 545 4.53 -29.80 -20.16
CA HIS A 545 3.10 -29.97 -20.34
C HIS A 545 2.31 -28.65 -20.30
N VAL A 546 2.96 -27.55 -19.90
CA VAL A 546 2.36 -26.21 -19.87
C VAL A 546 2.51 -25.56 -21.24
N LYS A 547 1.41 -25.05 -21.79
CA LYS A 547 1.38 -24.41 -23.11
C LYS A 547 0.79 -23.01 -23.03
N LYS A 548 1.27 -22.12 -23.91
CA LYS A 548 0.71 -20.79 -24.14
C LYS A 548 -0.07 -20.77 -25.45
N PRO A 549 -1.40 -20.58 -25.44
CA PRO A 549 -2.17 -20.42 -26.67
C PRO A 549 -1.76 -19.16 -27.43
N ASN A 550 -1.70 -19.25 -28.76
CA ASN A 550 -1.33 -18.11 -29.61
C ASN A 550 -2.36 -16.98 -29.47
N GLY A 551 -1.87 -15.76 -29.27
CA GLY A 551 -2.72 -14.57 -29.10
C GLY A 551 -3.36 -14.41 -27.73
N SER A 552 -3.10 -15.33 -26.79
CA SER A 552 -3.56 -15.19 -25.41
C SER A 552 -2.84 -14.05 -24.67
N LYS A 553 -3.49 -13.53 -23.63
CA LYS A 553 -2.93 -12.47 -22.79
C LYS A 553 -1.70 -12.98 -22.01
N PRO A 554 -0.80 -12.08 -21.59
CA PRO A 554 0.31 -12.46 -20.74
C PRO A 554 -0.14 -13.21 -19.49
N GLY A 555 0.64 -14.20 -19.06
CA GLY A 555 0.36 -15.05 -17.90
C GLY A 555 -0.70 -16.12 -18.13
N PHE A 556 -1.40 -16.13 -19.27
CA PHE A 556 -2.38 -17.17 -19.57
C PHE A 556 -1.71 -18.45 -20.06
N VAL A 557 -2.01 -19.56 -19.38
CA VAL A 557 -1.47 -20.88 -19.70
C VAL A 557 -2.56 -21.93 -19.69
N VAL A 558 -2.33 -23.00 -20.45
CA VAL A 558 -3.19 -24.18 -20.48
C VAL A 558 -2.37 -25.44 -20.26
N TYR A 559 -2.97 -26.40 -19.57
CA TYR A 559 -2.45 -27.73 -19.32
C TYR A 559 -3.62 -28.72 -19.34
N TYR A 560 -3.37 -29.94 -19.81
CA TYR A 560 -4.40 -30.97 -19.97
C TYR A 560 -4.21 -32.14 -19.00
N THR A 561 -3.10 -32.14 -18.28
CA THR A 561 -2.71 -33.11 -17.26
C THR A 561 -2.03 -32.35 -16.14
N ASN A 562 -2.39 -32.64 -14.90
CA ASN A 562 -1.78 -32.05 -13.72
C ASN A 562 -1.98 -32.97 -12.52
N TYR A 563 -1.18 -32.73 -11.50
CA TYR A 563 -1.44 -33.18 -10.15
C TYR A 563 -2.02 -32.00 -9.36
N SER A 564 -2.67 -32.30 -8.24
CA SER A 564 -3.16 -31.27 -7.31
C SER A 564 -2.78 -31.64 -5.88
N LEU A 565 -2.46 -30.63 -5.09
CA LEU A 565 -2.25 -30.75 -3.64
C LEU A 565 -3.06 -29.68 -2.91
N VAL A 566 -3.36 -29.92 -1.64
CA VAL A 566 -4.03 -28.93 -0.76
C VAL A 566 -3.03 -28.52 0.30
N ILE A 567 -2.79 -27.22 0.43
CA ILE A 567 -1.78 -26.69 1.35
C ILE A 567 -2.22 -25.36 1.95
N ASP A 568 -1.68 -25.02 3.12
CA ASP A 568 -1.81 -23.69 3.71
C ASP A 568 -0.95 -22.67 2.95
N SER A 569 -1.04 -21.40 3.36
CA SER A 569 -0.27 -20.31 2.75
C SER A 569 0.85 -19.78 3.66
N ASP A 570 1.24 -20.48 4.71
CA ASP A 570 2.31 -20.03 5.60
C ASP A 570 3.69 -20.27 4.99
N ILE A 571 4.43 -19.18 4.78
CA ILE A 571 5.81 -19.23 4.27
C ILE A 571 6.82 -18.74 5.30
N SER A 572 6.46 -18.68 6.58
CA SER A 572 7.32 -18.21 7.68
C SER A 572 8.68 -18.92 7.75
N ASN A 573 8.72 -20.19 7.36
CA ASN A 573 9.94 -21.01 7.33
C ASN A 573 10.80 -20.81 6.06
N LEU A 574 10.32 -20.08 5.06
CA LEU A 574 11.02 -19.84 3.80
C LEU A 574 11.59 -18.42 3.78
N LYS A 575 12.87 -18.29 3.40
CA LYS A 575 13.54 -17.00 3.27
C LYS A 575 13.83 -16.68 1.81
N THR A 576 13.52 -15.45 1.42
CA THR A 576 13.89 -14.94 0.09
C THR A 576 15.40 -14.75 0.04
N VAL A 577 16.03 -15.17 -1.04
CA VAL A 577 17.42 -14.86 -1.35
C VAL A 577 17.48 -13.40 -1.78
N GLN A 578 18.17 -12.56 -1.01
CA GLN A 578 18.47 -11.19 -1.43
C GLN A 578 19.76 -11.23 -2.25
N GLU A 579 19.70 -10.79 -3.51
CA GLU A 579 20.89 -10.52 -4.34
C GLU A 579 21.60 -9.23 -3.93
#